data_AF-A0A3G8YP12-F1
#
_entry.id   AF-A0A3G8YP12-F1
#
_cell.length_a   1.000
_cell.length_b   1.000
_cell.length_c   1.000
_cell.angle_alpha   90.00
_cell.angle_beta   90.00
_cell.angle_gamma   90.00
#
_symmetry.space_group_name_H-M   'P 1'
#
loop_
_entity.id
_entity.type
_entity.pdbx_description
1 polymer ?
#
loop_
_entity_poly.entity_id
_entity_poly.type
_entity_poly.pdbx_seq_one_letter_code
_entity_poly.pdbx_strand_id
1 'polypeptide(L)'
;MIRFARFISLSLALLGGAALAQVGNLSTSLDGNPLLSAYVKSGNTLTAPDGTQITLVSRGSYLAGATVTLPTPDAAKAGQLLGVLSGYGDGLATPYAGYLGNPQVKPQLSTPAGMTISAEQYQVITKQMGQRLQFSLKLAEVPSKVFISTANTLGPSKSAVVLRLFSDFQCPFCQQFEQQAWPALQTELQKTYGNTLRFEFHQFPLEQIHPNARAAAEASECAAAQGQFWAYKDALFDTPNWTVWTKAANPNPNFIALATQLAGGKAKTFSGDTFKTCLANRGGKANVDAGLQEALAAGVNATPTLFVNGYKVSNPSDIAAVKRLIQFVLGK
;
A
#
# COMPACT_ATOMS: atom_id res chain seq x y z
N MET A 1 32.78 -7.80 -3.75
CA MET A 1 32.47 -6.37 -3.51
C MET A 1 30.97 -6.18 -3.57
N ILE A 2 30.28 -6.22 -2.42
CA ILE A 2 28.83 -6.03 -2.35
C ILE A 2 28.61 -4.52 -2.16
N ARG A 3 28.13 -3.84 -3.20
CA ARG A 3 27.71 -2.44 -3.10
C ARG A 3 26.42 -2.39 -2.30
N PHE A 4 26.48 -1.90 -1.06
CA PHE A 4 25.30 -1.52 -0.31
C PHE A 4 24.55 -0.44 -1.10
N ALA A 5 23.33 -0.74 -1.53
CA ALA A 5 22.43 0.27 -2.06
C ALA A 5 22.01 1.18 -0.89
N ARG A 6 22.37 2.47 -0.98
CA ARG A 6 22.02 3.50 0.00
C ARG A 6 20.53 3.83 -0.12
N PHE A 7 19.68 3.01 0.48
CA PHE A 7 18.29 3.37 0.74
C PHE A 7 18.21 3.93 2.16
N ILE A 8 17.94 5.22 2.29
CA ILE A 8 17.56 5.82 3.57
C ILE A 8 16.03 5.87 3.57
N SER A 9 15.42 5.07 4.44
CA SER A 9 13.98 5.12 4.70
C SER A 9 13.71 6.25 5.68
N LEU A 10 12.95 7.25 5.25
CA LEU A 10 12.43 8.28 6.16
C LEU A 10 11.03 7.82 6.58
N SER A 11 10.96 6.97 7.60
CA SER A 11 9.68 6.56 8.18
C SER A 11 9.16 7.71 9.03
N LEU A 12 8.09 8.37 8.57
CA LEU A 12 7.41 9.38 9.36
C LEU A 12 6.22 8.79 10.09
N ALA A 13 6.13 9.12 11.38
CA ALA A 13 4.90 8.94 12.13
C ALA A 13 3.87 9.94 11.58
N LEU A 14 2.81 9.41 10.98
CA LEU A 14 1.70 10.16 10.39
C LEU A 14 1.04 11.06 11.44
N LEU A 15 1.35 12.36 11.41
CA LEU A 15 0.48 13.39 11.99
C LEU A 15 -0.49 13.85 10.88
N GLY A 16 -1.78 13.78 11.18
CA GLY A 16 -2.89 13.82 10.23
C GLY A 16 -2.86 15.00 9.26
N GLY A 17 -2.93 14.69 7.97
CA GLY A 17 -3.09 15.64 6.87
C GLY A 17 -3.35 14.92 5.54
N ALA A 18 -4.24 13.93 5.54
CA ALA A 18 -4.36 12.93 4.48
C ALA A 18 -5.45 13.22 3.41
N ALA A 19 -6.00 14.44 3.34
CA ALA A 19 -7.15 14.69 2.46
C ALA A 19 -6.82 14.59 0.95
N LEU A 20 -5.55 14.69 0.56
CA LEU A 20 -5.09 14.57 -0.85
C LEU A 20 -3.89 13.62 -1.02
N ALA A 21 -3.63 12.77 -0.02
CA ALA A 21 -2.42 11.96 0.00
C ALA A 21 -2.35 11.01 -1.20
N GLN A 22 -1.13 10.94 -1.76
CA GLN A 22 -0.64 9.93 -2.70
C GLN A 22 -0.79 10.20 -4.19
N VAL A 23 -1.98 10.33 -4.76
CA VAL A 23 -2.12 10.68 -6.19
C VAL A 23 -3.21 11.71 -6.31
N GLY A 24 -2.80 12.98 -6.38
CA GLY A 24 -3.72 14.07 -6.61
C GLY A 24 -4.02 14.27 -8.10
N ASN A 25 -5.23 14.75 -8.40
CA ASN A 25 -5.53 15.22 -9.75
C ASN A 25 -4.66 16.45 -10.03
N LEU A 26 -4.10 16.56 -11.24
CA LEU A 26 -3.23 17.67 -11.61
C LEU A 26 -3.89 19.03 -11.34
N SER A 27 -5.18 19.18 -11.63
CA SER A 27 -5.87 20.45 -11.38
C SER A 27 -6.02 20.74 -9.89
N THR A 28 -6.39 19.75 -9.07
CA THR A 28 -6.59 19.96 -7.63
C THR A 28 -5.29 20.07 -6.86
N SER A 29 -4.19 19.48 -7.34
CA SER A 29 -2.89 19.53 -6.68
C SER A 29 -2.06 20.75 -7.04
N LEU A 30 -2.27 21.31 -8.24
CA LEU A 30 -1.42 22.38 -8.77
C LEU A 30 -2.19 23.69 -8.94
N ASP A 31 -3.42 23.65 -9.44
CA ASP A 31 -4.17 24.87 -9.75
C ASP A 31 -4.69 25.49 -8.45
N GLY A 32 -4.48 26.81 -8.29
CA GLY A 32 -4.87 27.54 -7.10
C GLY A 32 -3.98 27.32 -5.87
N ASN A 33 -2.91 26.51 -5.97
CA ASN A 33 -1.95 26.38 -4.88
C ASN A 33 -1.13 27.68 -4.72
N PRO A 34 -1.17 28.37 -3.56
CA PRO A 34 -0.48 29.65 -3.38
C PRO A 34 1.02 29.59 -3.66
N LEU A 35 1.68 28.46 -3.35
CA LEU A 35 3.11 28.26 -3.60
C LEU A 35 3.46 28.18 -5.09
N LEU A 36 2.48 27.88 -5.94
CA LEU A 36 2.64 27.77 -7.39
C LEU A 36 2.05 28.96 -8.15
N SER A 37 1.46 29.94 -7.46
CA SER A 37 0.75 31.08 -8.05
C SER A 37 1.62 31.94 -8.99
N ALA A 38 2.92 32.05 -8.70
CA ALA A 38 3.87 32.81 -9.52
C ALA A 38 4.48 31.98 -10.67
N TYR A 39 4.18 30.69 -10.78
CA TYR A 39 4.76 29.83 -11.81
C TYR A 39 4.00 29.98 -13.13
N VAL A 40 4.75 30.13 -14.22
CA VAL A 40 4.20 30.12 -15.57
C VAL A 40 4.28 28.70 -16.13
N LYS A 41 3.13 28.16 -16.57
CA LYS A 41 3.03 26.84 -17.17
C LYS A 41 3.25 26.90 -18.68
N SER A 42 4.18 26.09 -19.19
CA SER A 42 4.39 25.83 -20.61
C SER A 42 4.52 24.33 -20.85
N GLY A 43 3.55 23.74 -21.56
CA GLY A 43 3.45 22.28 -21.68
C GLY A 43 3.34 21.60 -20.31
N ASN A 44 4.27 20.69 -20.02
CA ASN A 44 4.36 19.99 -18.73
C ASN A 44 5.29 20.67 -17.72
N THR A 45 5.84 21.84 -18.03
CA THR A 45 6.83 22.51 -17.19
C THR A 45 6.25 23.79 -16.58
N LEU A 46 6.41 23.94 -15.27
CA LEU A 46 6.13 25.16 -14.51
C LEU A 46 7.45 25.87 -14.24
N THR A 47 7.53 27.17 -14.51
CA THR A 47 8.74 27.98 -14.28
C THR A 47 8.43 29.16 -13.37
N ALA A 48 9.15 29.28 -12.25
CA ALA A 48 9.05 30.43 -11.35
C ALA A 48 9.98 31.59 -11.77
N PRO A 49 9.72 32.82 -11.30
CA PRO A 49 10.55 33.99 -11.60
C PRO A 49 12.01 33.86 -11.14
N ASP A 50 12.25 33.10 -10.07
CA ASP A 50 13.60 32.84 -9.59
C ASP A 50 14.37 31.81 -10.43
N GLY A 51 13.75 31.23 -11.46
CA GLY A 51 14.34 30.22 -12.34
C GLY A 51 14.12 28.78 -11.87
N THR A 52 13.34 28.54 -10.81
CA THR A 52 12.93 27.18 -10.41
C THR A 52 12.06 26.56 -11.48
N GLN A 53 12.38 25.34 -11.90
CA GLN A 53 11.61 24.59 -12.90
C GLN A 53 11.02 23.32 -12.28
N ILE A 54 9.76 23.03 -12.59
CA ILE A 54 9.07 21.79 -12.23
C ILE A 54 8.56 21.16 -13.51
N THR A 55 9.13 20.03 -13.92
CA THR A 55 8.66 19.23 -15.05
C THR A 55 7.77 18.10 -14.53
N LEU A 56 6.50 18.14 -14.88
CA LEU A 56 5.48 17.19 -14.45
C LEU A 56 5.49 15.94 -15.32
N VAL A 57 5.28 14.79 -14.68
CA VAL A 57 5.02 13.50 -15.34
C VAL A 57 3.61 13.09 -14.98
N SER A 58 2.75 12.95 -15.99
CA SER A 58 1.33 12.66 -15.82
C SER A 58 0.97 11.29 -16.36
N ARG A 59 -0.06 10.67 -15.78
CA ARG A 59 -0.71 9.47 -16.29
C ARG A 59 -2.22 9.72 -16.29
N GLY A 60 -2.78 9.96 -17.47
CA GLY A 60 -4.15 10.50 -17.57
C GLY A 60 -4.24 11.87 -16.89
N SER A 61 -5.25 12.06 -16.03
CA SER A 61 -5.47 13.29 -15.26
C SER A 61 -4.64 13.41 -13.97
N TYR A 62 -3.82 12.40 -13.67
CA TYR A 62 -3.12 12.26 -12.40
C TYR A 62 -1.62 12.57 -12.53
N LEU A 63 -1.04 13.14 -11.47
CA LEU A 63 0.40 13.34 -11.35
C LEU A 63 1.08 12.01 -10.98
N ALA A 64 1.88 11.46 -11.89
CA ALA A 64 2.66 10.24 -11.68
C ALA A 64 4.03 10.52 -11.03
N GLY A 65 4.50 11.76 -11.16
CA GLY A 65 5.76 12.23 -10.60
C GLY A 65 6.11 13.62 -11.12
N ALA A 66 7.24 14.15 -10.66
CA ALA A 66 7.80 15.38 -11.21
C ALA A 66 9.32 15.40 -11.05
N THR A 67 9.98 16.28 -11.78
CA THR A 67 11.37 16.66 -11.56
C THR A 67 11.43 18.15 -11.29
N VAL A 68 11.99 18.53 -10.14
CA VAL A 68 12.15 19.91 -9.70
C VAL A 68 13.62 20.28 -9.74
N THR A 69 13.95 21.39 -10.37
CA THR A 69 15.30 21.97 -10.38
C THR A 69 15.25 23.37 -9.77
N LEU A 70 15.91 23.54 -8.63
CA LEU A 70 16.12 24.81 -7.97
C LEU A 70 17.48 25.39 -8.39
N PRO A 71 17.56 26.70 -8.66
CA PRO A 71 18.80 27.38 -9.03
C PRO A 71 19.82 27.44 -7.88
N THR A 72 19.34 27.39 -6.64
CA THR A 72 20.09 27.40 -5.39
C THR A 72 19.68 26.20 -4.52
N PRO A 73 20.50 25.75 -3.55
CA PRO A 73 20.17 24.60 -2.71
C PRO A 73 19.26 24.99 -1.54
N ASP A 74 18.11 25.59 -1.85
CA ASP A 74 17.10 25.99 -0.87
C ASP A 74 16.31 24.77 -0.38
N ALA A 75 16.72 24.25 0.78
CA ALA A 75 16.10 23.09 1.41
C ALA A 75 14.63 23.33 1.80
N ALA A 76 14.29 24.54 2.24
CA ALA A 76 12.93 24.87 2.67
C ALA A 76 11.97 24.87 1.47
N LYS A 77 12.37 25.54 0.39
CA LYS A 77 11.60 25.54 -0.87
C LYS A 77 11.50 24.13 -1.46
N ALA A 78 12.57 23.34 -1.42
CA ALA A 78 12.54 21.95 -1.87
C ALA A 78 11.57 21.09 -1.05
N GLY A 79 11.54 21.29 0.28
CA GLY A 79 10.53 20.74 1.19
C GLY A 79 9.11 21.07 0.75
N GLN A 80 8.79 22.36 0.68
CA GLN A 80 7.46 22.85 0.31
C GLN A 80 6.97 22.28 -1.03
N LEU A 81 7.83 22.30 -2.06
CA LEU A 81 7.50 21.75 -3.37
C LEU A 81 7.28 20.24 -3.33
N LEU A 82 8.09 19.48 -2.57
CA LEU A 82 7.83 18.05 -2.38
C LEU A 82 6.49 17.81 -1.68
N GLY A 83 6.17 18.58 -0.65
CA GLY A 83 4.89 18.48 0.08
C GLY A 83 3.69 18.71 -0.84
N VAL A 84 3.74 19.76 -1.68
CA VAL A 84 2.70 20.05 -2.68
C VAL A 84 2.60 18.93 -3.72
N LEU A 85 3.72 18.56 -4.34
CA LEU A 85 3.73 17.61 -5.46
C LEU A 85 3.36 16.18 -5.04
N SER A 86 3.61 15.81 -3.78
CA SER A 86 3.25 14.50 -3.24
C SER A 86 1.83 14.44 -2.64
N GLY A 87 1.21 15.60 -2.40
CA GLY A 87 -0.06 15.73 -1.69
C GLY A 87 0.02 15.54 -0.18
N TYR A 88 1.23 15.38 0.39
CA TYR A 88 1.45 15.18 1.83
C TYR A 88 1.66 16.48 2.61
N GLY A 89 1.81 17.62 1.92
CA GLY A 89 2.01 18.93 2.55
C GLY A 89 3.18 18.92 3.54
N ASP A 90 2.96 19.49 4.72
CA ASP A 90 3.97 19.58 5.78
C ASP A 90 4.45 18.23 6.30
N GLY A 91 3.63 17.19 6.13
CA GLY A 91 3.99 15.80 6.44
C GLY A 91 5.24 15.36 5.69
N LEU A 92 5.48 15.79 4.45
CA LEU A 92 6.75 15.51 3.75
C LEU A 92 7.66 16.74 3.62
N ALA A 93 7.12 17.96 3.65
CA ALA A 93 7.92 19.17 3.44
C ALA A 93 8.97 19.37 4.54
N THR A 94 8.54 19.34 5.80
CA THR A 94 9.41 19.56 6.97
C THR A 94 10.53 18.53 7.10
N PRO A 95 10.25 17.21 7.12
CA PRO A 95 11.31 16.21 7.28
C PRO A 95 12.29 16.19 6.11
N TYR A 96 11.82 16.46 4.88
CA TYR A 96 12.69 16.51 3.72
C TYR A 96 13.60 17.74 3.74
N ALA A 97 13.07 18.92 4.10
CA ALA A 97 13.88 20.12 4.31
C ALA A 97 14.94 19.89 5.40
N GLY A 98 14.56 19.27 6.52
CA GLY A 98 15.48 18.90 7.59
C GLY A 98 16.58 17.93 7.13
N TYR A 99 16.22 16.92 6.33
CA TYR A 99 17.17 15.98 5.73
C TYR A 99 18.20 16.69 4.83
N LEU A 100 17.76 17.61 3.95
CA LEU A 100 18.65 18.38 3.09
C LEU A 100 19.54 19.36 3.85
N GLY A 101 19.04 19.89 4.98
CA GLY A 101 19.79 20.76 5.87
C GLY A 101 20.91 20.05 6.64
N ASN A 102 20.85 18.73 6.78
CA ASN A 102 21.82 17.95 7.56
C ASN A 102 23.23 18.00 6.89
N PRO A 103 24.27 18.52 7.59
CA PRO A 103 25.64 18.57 7.05
C PRO A 103 26.21 17.21 6.64
N GLN A 104 25.78 16.12 7.28
CA GLN A 104 26.24 14.76 6.98
C GLN A 104 25.64 14.20 5.68
N VAL A 105 24.53 14.78 5.23
CA VAL A 105 23.82 14.37 4.00
C VAL A 105 24.40 15.09 2.78
N LYS A 106 24.80 16.35 2.91
CA LYS A 106 25.26 17.19 1.79
C LYS A 106 26.30 16.52 0.88
N PRO A 107 27.37 15.85 1.38
CA PRO A 107 28.36 15.20 0.51
C PRO A 107 27.76 14.06 -0.33
N GLN A 108 26.71 13.42 0.16
CA GLN A 108 26.08 12.28 -0.50
C GLN A 108 25.18 12.72 -1.67
N LEU A 109 24.58 13.91 -1.55
CA LEU A 109 23.77 14.53 -2.61
C LEU A 109 24.61 14.93 -3.82
N SER A 110 25.90 15.24 -3.64
CA SER A 110 26.81 15.65 -4.72
C SER A 110 27.34 14.49 -5.56
N THR A 111 26.96 13.25 -5.27
CA THR A 111 27.33 12.10 -6.11
C THR A 111 26.52 12.11 -7.41
N PRO A 112 27.05 11.58 -8.54
CA PRO A 112 26.29 11.51 -9.80
C PRO A 112 24.96 10.75 -9.70
N ALA A 113 24.90 9.74 -8.81
CA ALA A 113 23.69 8.97 -8.54
C ALA A 113 22.67 9.71 -7.66
N GLY A 114 23.10 10.75 -6.93
CA GLY A 114 22.32 11.38 -5.88
C GLY A 114 22.00 10.42 -4.74
N MET A 115 20.94 10.73 -4.00
CA MET A 115 20.40 9.92 -2.92
C MET A 115 18.95 9.56 -3.21
N THR A 116 18.61 8.28 -3.08
CA THR A 116 17.22 7.81 -3.11
C THR A 116 16.68 7.76 -1.70
N ILE A 117 15.56 8.46 -1.49
CA ILE A 117 14.85 8.57 -0.22
C ILE A 117 13.48 7.94 -0.44
N SER A 118 13.13 6.98 0.41
CA SER A 118 11.75 6.49 0.46
C SER A 118 10.96 7.42 1.37
N ALA A 119 9.96 8.09 0.81
CA ALA A 119 9.13 9.09 1.49
C ALA A 119 7.66 8.70 1.29
N GLU A 120 7.07 8.06 2.29
CA GLU A 120 5.73 7.46 2.19
C GLU A 120 5.62 6.50 0.99
N GLN A 121 4.71 6.74 0.05
CA GLN A 121 4.60 5.94 -1.19
C GLN A 121 5.40 6.51 -2.36
N TYR A 122 6.32 7.45 -2.11
CA TYR A 122 7.17 8.03 -3.14
C TYR A 122 8.62 7.59 -3.00
N GLN A 123 9.25 7.37 -4.15
CA GLN A 123 10.70 7.38 -4.28
C GLN A 123 11.14 8.78 -4.70
N VAL A 124 11.94 9.42 -3.86
CA VAL A 124 12.52 10.74 -4.13
C VAL A 124 14.00 10.58 -4.43
N ILE A 125 14.45 11.01 -5.60
CA ILE A 125 15.87 11.02 -5.96
C ILE A 125 16.35 12.45 -5.93
N THR A 126 17.29 12.75 -5.03
CA THR A 126 17.81 14.10 -4.82
C THR A 126 19.29 14.17 -5.13
N LYS A 127 19.69 15.18 -5.90
CA LYS A 127 21.08 15.44 -6.24
C LYS A 127 21.38 16.93 -6.18
N GLN A 128 22.58 17.25 -5.73
CA GLN A 128 23.11 18.62 -5.74
C GLN A 128 24.20 18.72 -6.81
N MET A 129 24.01 19.63 -7.77
CA MET A 129 24.87 19.87 -8.93
C MET A 129 25.47 21.28 -8.84
N GLY A 130 26.59 21.43 -8.12
CA GLY A 130 27.13 22.74 -7.79
C GLY A 130 26.16 23.52 -6.91
N GLN A 131 25.66 24.65 -7.40
CA GLN A 131 24.65 25.47 -6.73
C GLN A 131 23.22 25.00 -7.00
N ARG A 132 22.99 24.14 -7.99
CA ARG A 132 21.63 23.68 -8.32
C ARG A 132 21.26 22.47 -7.46
N LEU A 133 20.04 22.46 -6.95
CA LEU A 133 19.46 21.29 -6.30
C LEU A 133 18.37 20.73 -7.22
N GLN A 134 18.47 19.45 -7.55
CA GLN A 134 17.42 18.76 -8.29
C GLN A 134 16.86 17.62 -7.45
N PHE A 135 15.55 17.51 -7.40
CA PHE A 135 14.90 16.30 -6.91
C PHE A 135 13.83 15.84 -7.87
N SER A 136 13.67 14.53 -7.98
CA SER A 136 12.54 13.92 -8.66
C SER A 136 11.74 13.11 -7.66
N LEU A 137 10.42 13.10 -7.81
CA LEU A 137 9.53 12.21 -7.08
C LEU A 137 8.81 11.32 -8.09
N LYS A 138 8.68 10.04 -7.75
CA LYS A 138 7.91 9.06 -8.50
C LYS A 138 7.13 8.20 -7.52
N LEU A 139 5.88 7.90 -7.84
CA LEU A 139 5.11 6.95 -7.06
C LEU A 139 5.80 5.58 -7.07
N ALA A 140 6.05 5.05 -5.88
CA ALA A 140 6.72 3.77 -5.70
C ALA A 140 5.81 2.64 -6.18
N GLU A 141 6.33 1.81 -7.08
CA GLU A 141 5.64 0.64 -7.62
C GLU A 141 6.44 -0.61 -7.26
N VAL A 142 5.80 -1.53 -6.56
CA VAL A 142 6.30 -2.88 -6.35
C VAL A 142 6.12 -3.65 -7.66
N PRO A 143 7.21 -4.20 -8.26
CA PRO A 143 7.11 -4.94 -9.50
C PRO A 143 6.15 -6.13 -9.40
N SER A 144 5.35 -6.37 -10.45
CA SER A 144 4.35 -7.44 -10.45
C SER A 144 4.91 -8.83 -10.11
N LYS A 145 6.16 -9.11 -10.48
CA LYS A 145 6.88 -10.36 -10.19
C LYS A 145 7.14 -10.63 -8.70
N VAL A 146 7.03 -9.60 -7.86
CA VAL A 146 7.14 -9.76 -6.40
C VAL A 146 5.90 -10.43 -5.85
N PHE A 147 4.73 -10.16 -6.45
CA PHE A 147 3.47 -10.74 -6.00
C PHE A 147 3.31 -12.16 -6.54
N ILE A 148 3.07 -13.11 -5.64
CA ILE A 148 2.87 -14.52 -5.98
C ILE A 148 1.42 -14.77 -6.38
N SER A 149 1.19 -15.87 -7.09
CA SER A 149 -0.18 -16.32 -7.35
C SER A 149 -0.79 -16.87 -6.07
N THR A 150 -2.00 -16.42 -5.74
CA THR A 150 -2.80 -16.94 -4.62
C THR A 150 -4.12 -17.53 -5.14
N ALA A 151 -4.66 -18.52 -4.43
CA ALA A 151 -6.01 -19.04 -4.68
C ALA A 151 -7.10 -18.14 -4.04
N ASN A 152 -6.70 -17.26 -3.12
CA ASN A 152 -7.60 -16.40 -2.34
C ASN A 152 -8.03 -15.19 -3.15
N THR A 153 -8.77 -15.44 -4.23
CA THR A 153 -9.14 -14.42 -5.21
C THR A 153 -10.65 -14.29 -5.38
N LEU A 154 -11.10 -13.07 -5.66
CA LEU A 154 -12.49 -12.77 -6.01
C LEU A 154 -12.50 -11.93 -7.29
N GLY A 155 -13.26 -12.36 -8.29
CA GLY A 155 -13.29 -11.75 -9.62
C GLY A 155 -12.53 -12.58 -10.67
N PRO A 156 -12.41 -12.08 -11.91
CA PRO A 156 -11.84 -12.85 -13.02
C PRO A 156 -10.34 -13.12 -12.87
N SER A 157 -9.89 -14.24 -13.43
CA SER A 157 -8.47 -14.66 -13.42
C SER A 157 -7.56 -13.76 -14.27
N LYS A 158 -8.13 -12.96 -15.18
CA LYS A 158 -7.44 -11.92 -15.94
C LYS A 158 -8.17 -10.59 -15.72
N SER A 159 -7.48 -9.67 -15.04
CA SER A 159 -7.99 -8.35 -14.69
C SER A 159 -6.91 -7.31 -14.95
N ALA A 160 -7.28 -6.13 -15.46
CA ALA A 160 -6.32 -5.03 -15.65
C ALA A 160 -5.92 -4.40 -14.30
N VAL A 161 -6.78 -4.55 -13.29
CA VAL A 161 -6.60 -4.03 -11.94
C VAL A 161 -6.71 -5.18 -10.95
N VAL A 162 -5.73 -5.28 -10.06
CA VAL A 162 -5.70 -6.23 -8.97
C VAL A 162 -5.53 -5.49 -7.65
N LEU A 163 -6.49 -5.65 -6.75
CA LEU A 163 -6.42 -5.17 -5.38
C LEU A 163 -5.82 -6.25 -4.49
N ARG A 164 -4.66 -5.98 -3.90
CA ARG A 164 -3.93 -6.94 -3.06
C ARG A 164 -3.96 -6.50 -1.61
N LEU A 165 -4.67 -7.24 -0.78
CA LEU A 165 -4.79 -6.98 0.64
C LEU A 165 -3.86 -7.92 1.41
N PHE A 166 -2.85 -7.37 2.06
CA PHE A 166 -2.04 -8.05 3.07
C PHE A 166 -2.68 -7.83 4.43
N SER A 167 -3.03 -8.92 5.10
CA SER A 167 -3.84 -8.86 6.32
C SER A 167 -3.43 -9.92 7.34
N ASP A 168 -3.78 -9.64 8.59
CA ASP A 168 -3.61 -10.51 9.74
C ASP A 168 -4.98 -10.69 10.42
N PHE A 169 -5.43 -11.93 10.53
CA PHE A 169 -6.72 -12.26 11.13
C PHE A 169 -6.87 -11.79 12.57
N GLN A 170 -5.80 -11.72 13.37
CA GLN A 170 -5.84 -11.29 14.77
C GLN A 170 -5.60 -9.78 14.94
N CYS A 171 -5.27 -9.06 13.86
CA CYS A 171 -5.04 -7.62 13.95
C CYS A 171 -6.38 -6.86 14.10
N PRO A 172 -6.54 -6.03 15.15
CA PRO A 172 -7.77 -5.26 15.35
C PRO A 172 -8.03 -4.25 14.22
N PHE A 173 -6.99 -3.67 13.61
CA PHE A 173 -7.16 -2.78 12.45
C PHE A 173 -7.61 -3.53 11.19
N CYS A 174 -7.17 -4.77 11.01
CA CYS A 174 -7.67 -5.62 9.93
C CYS A 174 -9.13 -5.95 10.15
N GLN A 175 -9.50 -6.37 11.37
CA GLN A 175 -10.88 -6.63 11.72
C GLN A 175 -11.77 -5.40 11.49
N GLN A 176 -11.32 -4.21 11.93
CA GLN A 176 -12.05 -2.97 11.67
C GLN A 176 -12.20 -2.69 10.17
N PHE A 177 -11.14 -2.83 9.39
CA PHE A 177 -11.19 -2.67 7.94
C PHE A 177 -12.20 -3.63 7.29
N GLU A 178 -12.21 -4.89 7.73
CA GLU A 178 -13.11 -5.93 7.23
C GLU A 178 -14.58 -5.65 7.56
N GLN A 179 -14.86 -5.03 8.71
CA GLN A 179 -16.22 -4.63 9.10
C GLN A 179 -16.69 -3.33 8.42
N GLN A 180 -15.80 -2.36 8.25
CA GLN A 180 -16.19 -0.98 7.91
C GLN A 180 -15.92 -0.60 6.46
N ALA A 181 -14.81 -1.07 5.87
CA ALA A 181 -14.35 -0.64 4.55
C ALA A 181 -14.52 -1.73 3.49
N TRP A 182 -14.20 -2.99 3.82
CA TRP A 182 -14.24 -4.10 2.88
C TRP A 182 -15.60 -4.29 2.18
N PRO A 183 -16.77 -4.24 2.86
CA PRO A 183 -18.05 -4.45 2.20
C PRO A 183 -18.37 -3.37 1.16
N ALA A 184 -18.02 -2.12 1.48
CA ALA A 184 -18.20 -0.98 0.60
C ALA A 184 -17.21 -1.03 -0.58
N LEU A 185 -15.94 -1.36 -0.33
CA LEU A 185 -14.95 -1.57 -1.39
C LEU A 185 -15.39 -2.66 -2.37
N GLN A 186 -15.80 -3.82 -1.86
CA GLN A 186 -16.24 -4.93 -2.70
C GLN A 186 -17.46 -4.52 -3.52
N THR A 187 -18.50 -3.96 -2.89
CA THR A 187 -19.75 -3.60 -3.57
C THR A 187 -19.55 -2.48 -4.59
N GLU A 188 -18.93 -1.37 -4.19
CA GLU A 188 -18.79 -0.20 -5.05
C GLU A 188 -17.81 -0.43 -6.19
N LEU A 189 -16.66 -1.05 -5.91
CA LEU A 189 -15.64 -1.25 -6.93
C LEU A 189 -16.04 -2.36 -7.89
N GLN A 190 -16.70 -3.43 -7.42
CA GLN A 190 -17.25 -4.45 -8.33
C GLN A 190 -18.33 -3.84 -9.22
N LYS A 191 -19.22 -2.99 -8.68
CA LYS A 191 -20.23 -2.27 -9.47
C LYS A 191 -19.60 -1.35 -10.52
N THR A 192 -18.51 -0.68 -10.18
CA THR A 192 -17.87 0.34 -11.05
C THR A 192 -16.96 -0.29 -12.11
N TYR A 193 -16.17 -1.29 -11.73
CA TYR A 193 -15.07 -1.83 -12.56
C TYR A 193 -15.35 -3.25 -13.09
N GLY A 194 -16.34 -3.97 -12.52
CA GLY A 194 -16.79 -5.27 -13.00
C GLY A 194 -15.64 -6.25 -13.25
N ASN A 195 -15.57 -6.75 -14.48
CA ASN A 195 -14.55 -7.72 -14.89
C ASN A 195 -13.13 -7.13 -15.06
N THR A 196 -12.95 -5.83 -14.84
CA THR A 196 -11.64 -5.18 -14.89
C THR A 196 -10.87 -5.35 -13.58
N LEU A 197 -11.56 -5.75 -12.51
CA LEU A 197 -11.05 -5.79 -11.15
C LEU A 197 -11.02 -7.21 -10.59
N ARG A 198 -9.90 -7.57 -9.97
CA ARG A 198 -9.78 -8.76 -9.10
C ARG A 198 -9.33 -8.33 -7.71
N PHE A 199 -9.86 -8.97 -6.68
CA PHE A 199 -9.33 -8.89 -5.32
C PHE A 199 -8.47 -10.11 -5.02
N GLU A 200 -7.39 -9.91 -4.28
CA GLU A 200 -6.50 -10.94 -3.76
C GLU A 200 -6.28 -10.69 -2.27
N PHE A 201 -6.39 -11.74 -1.47
CA PHE A 201 -5.98 -11.75 -0.07
C PHE A 201 -4.65 -12.46 0.09
N HIS A 202 -3.72 -11.80 0.77
CA HIS A 202 -2.36 -12.26 1.01
C HIS A 202 -2.10 -12.34 2.50
N GLN A 203 -1.52 -13.45 2.94
CA GLN A 203 -1.27 -13.75 4.35
C GLN A 203 -0.10 -12.92 4.87
N PHE A 204 -0.30 -12.15 5.93
CA PHE A 204 0.79 -11.47 6.63
C PHE A 204 0.56 -11.49 8.16
N PRO A 205 0.54 -12.68 8.80
CA PRO A 205 0.38 -12.77 10.24
C PRO A 205 1.56 -12.11 10.98
N LEU A 206 1.27 -11.15 11.86
CA LEU A 206 2.26 -10.46 12.69
C LEU A 206 2.56 -11.29 13.96
N GLU A 207 3.20 -12.45 13.75
CA GLU A 207 3.43 -13.48 14.77
C GLU A 207 4.14 -12.97 16.03
N GLN A 208 4.89 -11.86 15.94
CA GLN A 208 5.63 -11.28 17.06
C GLN A 208 4.72 -10.62 18.11
N ILE A 209 3.52 -10.19 17.70
CA ILE A 209 2.58 -9.45 18.57
C ILE A 209 1.19 -10.10 18.62
N HIS A 210 0.90 -11.02 17.70
CA HIS A 210 -0.38 -11.72 17.59
C HIS A 210 -0.16 -13.25 17.64
N PRO A 211 -0.26 -13.88 18.83
CA PRO A 211 0.13 -15.28 19.03
C PRO A 211 -0.75 -16.30 18.28
N ASN A 212 -1.99 -15.93 17.95
CA ASN A 212 -2.95 -16.76 17.22
C ASN A 212 -3.03 -16.43 15.71
N ALA A 213 -2.32 -15.39 15.23
CA ALA A 213 -2.37 -14.95 13.83
C ALA A 213 -1.97 -16.05 12.85
N ARG A 214 -0.87 -16.76 13.13
CA ARG A 214 -0.40 -17.89 12.34
C ARG A 214 -1.45 -18.97 12.20
N ALA A 215 -2.04 -19.38 13.32
CA ALA A 215 -3.02 -20.47 13.35
C ALA A 215 -4.29 -20.09 12.59
N ALA A 216 -4.75 -18.84 12.71
CA ALA A 216 -5.88 -18.33 11.95
C ALA A 216 -5.59 -18.26 10.44
N ALA A 217 -4.38 -17.83 10.05
CA ALA A 217 -3.94 -17.82 8.66
C ALA A 217 -3.94 -19.24 8.07
N GLU A 218 -3.34 -20.22 8.76
CA GLU A 218 -3.32 -21.62 8.31
C GLU A 218 -4.73 -22.23 8.23
N ALA A 219 -5.60 -21.90 9.18
CA ALA A 219 -7.00 -22.30 9.14
C ALA A 219 -7.72 -21.73 7.90
N SER A 220 -7.48 -20.45 7.56
CA SER A 220 -8.07 -19.85 6.35
C SER A 220 -7.60 -20.52 5.06
N GLU A 221 -6.34 -20.96 5.00
CA GLU A 221 -5.79 -21.70 3.86
C GLU A 221 -6.36 -23.12 3.76
N CYS A 222 -6.71 -23.75 4.89
CA CYS A 222 -7.44 -25.01 4.88
C CYS A 222 -8.88 -24.88 4.34
N ALA A 223 -9.51 -23.72 4.52
CA ALA A 223 -10.77 -23.41 3.85
C ALA A 223 -10.55 -23.06 2.36
N ALA A 224 -9.46 -22.37 2.02
CA ALA A 224 -9.09 -22.07 0.64
C ALA A 224 -8.89 -23.33 -0.21
N ALA A 225 -8.26 -24.37 0.36
CA ALA A 225 -8.07 -25.66 -0.29
C ALA A 225 -9.40 -26.35 -0.70
N GLN A 226 -10.53 -25.92 -0.12
CA GLN A 226 -11.88 -26.41 -0.43
C GLN A 226 -12.74 -25.37 -1.17
N GLY A 227 -12.12 -24.28 -1.65
CA GLY A 227 -12.78 -23.19 -2.36
C GLY A 227 -13.65 -22.29 -1.47
N GLN A 228 -13.46 -22.31 -0.14
CA GLN A 228 -14.27 -21.57 0.83
C GLN A 228 -13.50 -20.47 1.56
N PHE A 229 -12.41 -19.97 0.98
CA PHE A 229 -11.58 -18.94 1.60
C PHE A 229 -12.41 -17.73 2.06
N TRP A 230 -13.17 -17.10 1.16
CA TRP A 230 -13.89 -15.86 1.46
C TRP A 230 -14.96 -16.01 2.53
N ALA A 231 -15.80 -17.05 2.43
CA ALA A 231 -16.83 -17.32 3.43
C ALA A 231 -16.21 -17.59 4.82
N TYR A 232 -15.09 -18.30 4.85
CA TYR A 232 -14.36 -18.57 6.10
C TYR A 232 -13.64 -17.33 6.63
N LYS A 233 -13.06 -16.50 5.76
CA LYS A 233 -12.44 -15.21 6.09
C LYS A 233 -13.45 -14.29 6.78
N ASP A 234 -14.63 -14.14 6.18
CA ASP A 234 -15.70 -13.29 6.70
C ASP A 234 -16.15 -13.81 8.08
N ALA A 235 -16.29 -15.13 8.24
CA ALA A 235 -16.63 -15.73 9.54
C ALA A 235 -15.53 -15.55 10.60
N LEU A 236 -14.25 -15.59 10.22
CA LEU A 236 -13.13 -15.35 11.14
C LEU A 236 -13.07 -13.90 11.64
N PHE A 237 -13.37 -12.93 10.78
CA PHE A 237 -13.39 -11.50 11.12
C PHE A 237 -14.71 -11.03 11.74
N ASP A 238 -15.77 -11.84 11.70
CA ASP A 238 -17.04 -11.55 12.36
C ASP A 238 -16.83 -11.29 13.85
N THR A 239 -17.41 -10.19 14.35
CA THR A 239 -17.08 -9.65 15.68
C THR A 239 -17.33 -10.66 16.83
N PRO A 240 -18.49 -11.34 16.89
CA PRO A 240 -18.71 -12.43 17.85
C PRO A 240 -17.63 -13.51 17.84
N ASN A 241 -17.18 -13.94 16.66
CA ASN A 241 -16.17 -15.00 16.54
C ASN A 241 -14.78 -14.46 16.92
N TRP A 242 -14.42 -13.31 16.36
CA TRP A 242 -13.11 -12.67 16.53
C TRP A 242 -12.79 -12.39 17.99
N THR A 243 -13.75 -11.86 18.75
CA THR A 243 -13.54 -11.54 20.17
C THR A 243 -13.29 -12.77 21.05
N VAL A 244 -13.68 -13.96 20.60
CA VAL A 244 -13.49 -15.24 21.30
C VAL A 244 -12.16 -15.89 20.91
N TRP A 245 -11.97 -16.21 19.63
CA TRP A 245 -10.81 -17.02 19.22
C TRP A 245 -9.49 -16.28 19.40
N THR A 246 -9.47 -14.94 19.29
CA THR A 246 -8.25 -14.15 19.44
C THR A 246 -7.65 -14.23 20.85
N LYS A 247 -8.47 -14.48 21.87
CA LYS A 247 -8.04 -14.58 23.27
C LYS A 247 -7.88 -16.02 23.75
N ALA A 248 -8.28 -16.99 22.93
CA ALA A 248 -8.19 -18.40 23.28
C ALA A 248 -6.72 -18.82 23.38
N ALA A 249 -6.39 -19.57 24.44
CA ALA A 249 -5.08 -20.21 24.56
C ALA A 249 -4.84 -21.25 23.46
N ASN A 250 -5.92 -21.88 22.98
CA ASN A 250 -5.93 -22.75 21.81
C ASN A 250 -7.15 -22.40 20.94
N PRO A 251 -6.98 -21.73 19.78
CA PRO A 251 -8.09 -21.31 18.93
C PRO A 251 -8.56 -22.39 17.95
N ASN A 252 -7.88 -23.53 17.83
CA ASN A 252 -8.25 -24.58 16.86
C ASN A 252 -9.69 -25.09 17.01
N PRO A 253 -10.25 -25.30 18.22
CA PRO A 253 -11.65 -25.65 18.37
C PRO A 253 -12.60 -24.60 17.79
N ASN A 254 -12.29 -23.30 17.93
CA ASN A 254 -13.09 -22.23 17.34
C ASN A 254 -13.04 -22.31 15.81
N PHE A 255 -11.86 -22.51 15.23
CA PHE A 255 -11.68 -22.64 13.78
C PHE A 255 -12.47 -23.82 13.20
N ILE A 256 -12.42 -24.98 13.86
CA ILE A 256 -13.17 -26.18 13.43
C ILE A 256 -14.69 -25.95 13.56
N ALA A 257 -15.15 -25.28 14.62
CA ALA A 257 -16.56 -24.96 14.81
C ALA A 257 -17.09 -24.05 13.68
N LEU A 258 -16.34 -23.00 13.31
CA LEU A 258 -16.66 -22.13 12.18
C LEU A 258 -16.72 -22.91 10.86
N ALA A 259 -15.73 -23.76 10.62
CA ALA A 259 -15.71 -24.60 9.43
C ALA A 259 -16.94 -25.53 9.36
N THR A 260 -17.31 -26.12 10.50
CA THR A 260 -18.47 -27.03 10.61
C THR A 260 -19.77 -26.29 10.35
N GLN A 261 -19.93 -25.09 10.92
CA GLN A 261 -21.10 -24.25 10.70
C GLN A 261 -21.27 -23.89 9.23
N LEU A 262 -20.19 -23.49 8.55
CA LEU A 262 -20.22 -23.17 7.13
C LEU A 262 -20.49 -24.40 6.24
N ALA A 263 -19.97 -25.57 6.63
CA ALA A 263 -20.19 -26.84 5.91
C ALA A 263 -21.65 -27.31 5.97
N GLY A 264 -22.35 -27.04 7.07
CA GLY A 264 -23.79 -27.30 7.21
C GLY A 264 -24.68 -26.40 6.35
N GLY A 265 -24.11 -25.40 5.68
CA GLY A 265 -24.82 -24.49 4.77
C GLY A 265 -24.98 -25.04 3.35
N LYS A 266 -25.22 -24.15 2.38
CA LYS A 266 -25.41 -24.52 0.96
C LYS A 266 -24.11 -24.87 0.22
N ALA A 267 -22.96 -24.80 0.88
CA ALA A 267 -21.65 -25.06 0.29
C ALA A 267 -21.40 -26.57 0.18
N LYS A 268 -21.94 -27.21 -0.87
CA LYS A 268 -21.82 -28.66 -1.11
C LYS A 268 -20.37 -29.19 -1.18
N THR A 269 -19.37 -28.31 -1.33
CA THR A 269 -17.95 -28.67 -1.48
C THR A 269 -17.13 -28.49 -0.20
N PHE A 270 -17.76 -28.09 0.92
CA PHE A 270 -17.03 -27.85 2.17
C PHE A 270 -17.26 -28.96 3.20
N SER A 271 -16.17 -29.55 3.69
CA SER A 271 -16.19 -30.64 4.66
C SER A 271 -15.45 -30.22 5.93
N GLY A 272 -16.17 -30.23 7.06
CA GLY A 272 -15.58 -29.98 8.37
C GLY A 272 -14.49 -30.98 8.74
N ASP A 273 -14.64 -32.25 8.36
CA ASP A 273 -13.64 -33.30 8.61
C ASP A 273 -12.37 -33.12 7.77
N THR A 274 -12.54 -32.75 6.49
CA THR A 274 -11.42 -32.42 5.60
C THR A 274 -10.67 -31.21 6.12
N PHE A 275 -11.40 -30.17 6.55
CA PHE A 275 -10.84 -28.98 7.18
C PHE A 275 -10.06 -29.34 8.45
N LYS A 276 -10.65 -30.11 9.36
CA LYS A 276 -10.03 -30.53 10.62
C LYS A 276 -8.74 -31.30 10.38
N THR A 277 -8.73 -32.20 9.41
CA THR A 277 -7.54 -32.96 9.00
C THR A 277 -6.46 -32.04 8.45
N CYS A 278 -6.82 -31.09 7.58
CA CYS A 278 -5.90 -30.09 7.08
C CYS A 278 -5.29 -29.26 8.21
N LEU A 279 -6.10 -28.76 9.15
CA LEU A 279 -5.64 -27.93 10.26
C LEU A 279 -4.69 -28.71 11.18
N ALA A 280 -5.03 -29.96 11.53
CA ALA A 280 -4.19 -30.83 12.35
C ALA A 280 -2.81 -31.08 11.70
N ASN A 281 -2.79 -31.21 10.37
CA ASN A 281 -1.56 -31.41 9.60
C ASN A 281 -0.85 -30.11 9.21
N ARG A 282 -1.35 -28.94 9.65
CA ARG A 282 -0.87 -27.62 9.23
C ARG A 282 -0.82 -27.46 7.71
N GLY A 283 -1.83 -27.96 6.99
CA GLY A 283 -1.87 -27.96 5.53
C GLY A 283 -1.78 -26.57 4.90
N GLY A 284 -2.18 -25.52 5.63
CA GLY A 284 -2.03 -24.13 5.20
C GLY A 284 -0.61 -23.55 5.33
N LYS A 285 0.31 -24.24 6.00
CA LYS A 285 1.64 -23.70 6.37
C LYS A 285 2.41 -23.15 5.18
N ALA A 286 2.47 -23.89 4.07
CA ALA A 286 3.26 -23.51 2.90
C ALA A 286 2.76 -22.20 2.26
N ASN A 287 1.44 -22.02 2.16
CA ASN A 287 0.84 -20.80 1.62
C ASN A 287 1.08 -19.60 2.55
N VAL A 288 0.97 -19.79 3.87
CA VAL A 288 1.27 -18.74 4.85
C VAL A 288 2.75 -18.34 4.82
N ASP A 289 3.66 -19.30 4.73
CA ASP A 289 5.10 -19.02 4.59
C ASP A 289 5.40 -18.24 3.30
N ALA A 290 4.77 -18.64 2.18
CA ALA A 290 4.92 -17.94 0.90
C ALA A 290 4.39 -16.50 0.96
N GLY A 291 3.21 -16.27 1.57
CA GLY A 291 2.64 -14.94 1.77
C GLY A 291 3.52 -14.04 2.66
N LEU A 292 4.11 -14.59 3.72
CA LEU A 292 5.07 -13.85 4.55
C LEU A 292 6.30 -13.40 3.75
N GLN A 293 6.88 -14.29 2.92
CA GLN A 293 8.04 -13.94 2.09
C GLN A 293 7.68 -12.89 1.03
N GLU A 294 6.51 -13.02 0.40
CA GLU A 294 5.99 -12.02 -0.54
C GLU A 294 5.81 -10.66 0.14
N ALA A 295 5.17 -10.62 1.31
CA ALA A 295 4.92 -9.39 2.05
C ALA A 295 6.24 -8.65 2.38
N LEU A 296 7.25 -9.38 2.85
CA LEU A 296 8.59 -8.84 3.12
C LEU A 296 9.24 -8.31 1.83
N ALA A 297 9.18 -9.06 0.73
CA ALA A 297 9.73 -8.65 -0.56
C ALA A 297 9.01 -7.43 -1.15
N ALA A 298 7.72 -7.27 -0.87
CA ALA A 298 6.91 -6.11 -1.25
C ALA A 298 7.08 -4.91 -0.30
N GLY A 299 7.87 -5.05 0.78
CA GLY A 299 8.10 -3.98 1.77
C GLY A 299 6.90 -3.74 2.69
N VAL A 300 6.02 -4.73 2.86
CA VAL A 300 4.90 -4.67 3.80
C VAL A 300 5.44 -4.76 5.23
N ASN A 301 5.04 -3.81 6.06
CA ASN A 301 5.50 -3.68 7.43
C ASN A 301 4.36 -3.44 8.45
N ALA A 302 3.11 -3.43 7.98
CA ALA A 302 1.92 -3.23 8.80
C ALA A 302 0.68 -3.82 8.11
N THR A 303 -0.35 -4.11 8.90
CA THR A 303 -1.63 -4.62 8.42
C THR A 303 -2.79 -3.73 8.90
N PRO A 304 -3.84 -3.53 8.08
CA PRO A 304 -3.94 -3.96 6.70
C PRO A 304 -3.05 -3.10 5.78
N THR A 305 -2.43 -3.73 4.79
CA THR A 305 -1.80 -3.01 3.67
C THR A 305 -2.51 -3.39 2.39
N LEU A 306 -3.00 -2.39 1.65
CA LEU A 306 -3.66 -2.59 0.37
C LEU A 306 -2.76 -2.08 -0.75
N PHE A 307 -2.70 -2.79 -1.88
CA PHE A 307 -2.10 -2.30 -3.13
C PHE A 307 -3.15 -2.29 -4.24
N VAL A 308 -3.07 -1.31 -5.13
CA VAL A 308 -3.65 -1.37 -6.47
C VAL A 308 -2.52 -1.70 -7.44
N ASN A 309 -2.58 -2.89 -8.04
CA ASN A 309 -1.46 -3.47 -8.76
C ASN A 309 -0.18 -3.48 -7.89
N GLY A 310 0.83 -2.69 -8.24
CA GLY A 310 2.06 -2.54 -7.48
C GLY A 310 2.12 -1.29 -6.61
N TYR A 311 1.09 -0.43 -6.64
CA TYR A 311 1.08 0.82 -5.90
C TYR A 311 0.37 0.64 -4.55
N LYS A 312 1.08 0.85 -3.44
CA LYS A 312 0.51 0.78 -2.08
C LYS A 312 -0.60 1.82 -1.95
N VAL A 313 -1.70 1.59 -1.26
CA VAL A 313 -2.72 2.61 -0.98
C VAL A 313 -2.34 3.31 0.32
N SER A 314 -2.39 4.65 0.35
CA SER A 314 -2.05 5.44 1.54
C SER A 314 -2.93 5.15 2.74
N ASN A 315 -4.23 5.06 2.54
CA ASN A 315 -5.19 4.60 3.52
C ASN A 315 -6.11 3.53 2.90
N PRO A 316 -5.99 2.25 3.28
CA PRO A 316 -6.80 1.18 2.71
C PRO A 316 -8.31 1.39 2.93
N SER A 317 -8.70 2.06 4.02
CA SER A 317 -10.10 2.35 4.34
C SER A 317 -10.68 3.56 3.59
N ASP A 318 -9.85 4.35 2.91
CA ASP A 318 -10.32 5.47 2.07
C ASP A 318 -10.66 4.97 0.66
N ILE A 319 -11.94 4.71 0.41
CA ILE A 319 -12.45 4.26 -0.89
C ILE A 319 -12.12 5.26 -2.00
N ALA A 320 -12.10 6.56 -1.72
CA ALA A 320 -11.75 7.56 -2.72
C ALA A 320 -10.26 7.45 -3.09
N ALA A 321 -9.36 7.24 -2.11
CA ALA A 321 -7.95 6.96 -2.38
C ALA A 321 -7.76 5.71 -3.24
N VAL A 322 -8.47 4.63 -2.92
CA VAL A 322 -8.43 3.38 -3.73
C VAL A 322 -8.91 3.66 -5.16
N LYS A 323 -10.04 4.34 -5.34
CA LYS A 323 -10.57 4.69 -6.67
C LYS A 323 -9.62 5.56 -7.48
N ARG A 324 -9.00 6.58 -6.85
CA ARG A 324 -7.99 7.44 -7.50
C ARG A 324 -6.83 6.61 -8.05
N LEU A 325 -6.32 5.67 -7.25
CA LEU A 325 -5.20 4.84 -7.67
C LEU A 325 -5.59 3.79 -8.74
N ILE A 326 -6.82 3.30 -8.71
CA ILE A 326 -7.38 2.48 -9.81
C ILE A 326 -7.43 3.28 -11.12
N GLN A 327 -7.95 4.51 -11.09
CA GLN A 327 -8.02 5.37 -12.27
C GLN A 327 -6.63 5.72 -12.80
N PHE A 328 -5.69 6.04 -11.90
CA PHE A 328 -4.27 6.21 -12.23
C PHE A 328 -3.71 5.00 -12.98
N VAL A 329 -3.90 3.79 -12.46
CA VAL A 329 -3.44 2.55 -13.10
C VAL A 329 -4.10 2.32 -14.47
N LEU A 330 -5.37 2.66 -14.61
CA LEU A 330 -6.10 2.56 -15.88
C LEU A 330 -5.74 3.69 -16.87
N GLY A 331 -5.01 4.72 -16.43
CA GLY A 331 -4.69 5.89 -17.25
C GLY A 331 -5.92 6.74 -17.59
N LYS A 332 -6.94 6.71 -16.73
CA LYS A 332 -8.19 7.45 -16.90
C LYS A 332 -8.21 8.72 -16.05
#